data_AF-A0A0K0JTR6-F1
#
_entry.id   AF-A0A0K0JTR6-F1
#
_cell.length_a   1.000
_cell.length_b   1.000
_cell.length_c   1.000
_cell.angle_alpha   90.00
_cell.angle_beta   90.00
_cell.angle_gamma   90.00
#
_symmetry.space_group_name_H-M   'P 1'
#
loop_
_entity.id
_entity.type
_entity.pdbx_description
1 polymer ?
#
loop_
_entity_poly.entity_id
_entity_poly.type
_entity_poly.pdbx_seq_one_letter_code
_entity_poly.pdbx_strand_id
1 'polypeptide(L)'
;MVKSSYFGLGIIDCAYSVVVRTSNKENAGTTANIFVQLTDIEGIQTDKVRLKCSISHRKKFQRGHSDLFLLIEQNPLSELKSLEVWHEKKGDCKPWLLHSVYIIEHMHHILYQFPCHKWLGDDPDDLISSVKLNASGQPFKVLQEGEL
;
A
#
# COMPACT_ATOMS: atom_id res chain seq x y z
N MET A 1 -13.75 18.91 -6.27
CA MET A 1 -12.65 19.73 -6.80
C MET A 1 -11.99 18.90 -7.89
N VAL A 2 -12.22 19.25 -9.16
CA VAL A 2 -11.73 18.47 -10.30
C VAL A 2 -10.21 18.54 -10.30
N LYS A 3 -9.51 17.40 -10.35
CA LYS A 3 -8.04 17.27 -10.46
C LYS A 3 -7.56 17.77 -11.85
N SER A 4 -7.86 19.03 -12.15
CA SER A 4 -7.61 19.68 -13.44
C SER A 4 -6.14 20.10 -13.63
N SER A 5 -5.23 19.75 -12.72
CA SER A 5 -3.84 20.24 -12.75
C SER A 5 -2.82 19.25 -13.34
N TYR A 6 -3.23 18.05 -13.76
CA TYR A 6 -2.32 17.08 -14.38
C TYR A 6 -2.38 17.07 -15.91
N PHE A 7 -2.92 18.13 -16.53
CA PHE A 7 -2.80 18.35 -17.97
C PHE A 7 -1.31 18.40 -18.35
N GLY A 8 -0.79 17.29 -18.87
CA GLY A 8 0.60 17.13 -19.29
C GLY A 8 1.35 15.97 -18.62
N LEU A 9 0.88 15.46 -17.48
CA LEU A 9 1.45 14.27 -16.86
C LEU A 9 0.79 13.01 -17.42
N GLY A 10 1.60 12.01 -17.72
CA GLY A 10 1.12 10.69 -18.12
C GLY A 10 0.57 9.91 -16.92
N ILE A 11 -0.20 8.85 -17.19
CA ILE A 11 -0.70 7.94 -16.13
C ILE A 11 0.45 7.41 -15.27
N ILE A 12 1.63 7.22 -15.86
CA ILE A 12 2.83 6.69 -15.21
C ILE A 12 3.33 7.62 -14.09
N ASP A 13 3.27 8.94 -14.30
CA ASP A 13 3.76 9.95 -13.34
C ASP A 13 2.92 9.99 -12.05
N CYS A 14 1.75 9.37 -12.07
CA CYS A 14 0.76 9.36 -11.00
C CYS A 14 0.39 7.92 -10.56
N ALA A 15 1.28 6.95 -10.82
CA ALA A 15 1.03 5.53 -10.56
C ALA A 15 1.98 4.92 -9.52
N TYR A 16 1.43 4.04 -8.68
CA TYR A 16 2.15 3.29 -7.66
C TYR A 16 1.75 1.83 -7.66
N SER A 17 2.71 0.92 -7.74
CA SER A 17 2.46 -0.50 -7.45
C SER A 17 2.61 -0.77 -5.97
N VAL A 18 1.60 -1.40 -5.38
CA VAL A 18 1.53 -1.72 -3.95
C VAL A 18 1.54 -3.22 -3.78
N VAL A 19 2.60 -3.76 -3.19
CA VAL A 19 2.72 -5.18 -2.85
C VAL A 19 2.47 -5.35 -1.36
N VAL A 20 1.32 -5.87 -1.00
CA VAL A 20 0.94 -6.13 0.40
C VAL A 20 1.25 -7.57 0.76
N ARG A 21 2.14 -7.78 1.72
CA ARG A 21 2.49 -9.11 2.20
C ARG A 21 1.75 -9.44 3.49
N THR A 22 0.95 -10.49 3.45
CA THR A 22 0.35 -11.08 4.66
C THR A 22 1.32 -12.06 5.29
N SER A 23 1.42 -12.08 6.62
CA SER A 23 2.35 -12.97 7.31
C SER A 23 2.01 -14.45 7.06
N ASN A 24 3.03 -15.31 7.15
CA ASN A 24 2.86 -16.77 7.02
C ASN A 24 2.55 -17.47 8.36
N LYS A 25 1.99 -16.74 9.34
CA LYS A 25 1.53 -17.33 10.60
C LYS A 25 0.13 -17.90 10.44
N GLU A 26 -0.22 -18.83 11.32
CA GLU A 26 -1.59 -19.36 11.38
C GLU A 26 -2.61 -18.24 11.58
N ASN A 27 -3.76 -18.34 10.91
CA ASN A 27 -4.86 -17.37 10.95
C ASN A 27 -4.48 -15.92 10.57
N ALA A 28 -3.33 -15.70 9.94
CA ALA A 28 -2.85 -14.36 9.59
C ALA A 28 -3.65 -13.62 8.50
N GLY A 29 -4.49 -14.32 7.73
CA GLY A 29 -5.24 -13.75 6.60
C GLY A 29 -6.52 -13.02 7.01
N THR A 30 -7.09 -12.23 6.09
CA THR A 30 -8.30 -11.43 6.36
C THR A 30 -9.25 -11.34 5.19
N THR A 31 -10.52 -11.04 5.49
CA THR A 31 -11.58 -10.67 4.53
C THR A 31 -12.05 -9.22 4.71
N ALA A 32 -11.38 -8.46 5.58
CA ALA A 32 -11.63 -7.05 5.83
C ALA A 32 -11.46 -6.21 4.56
N ASN A 33 -12.00 -4.99 4.58
CA ASN A 33 -11.59 -3.98 3.63
C ASN A 33 -10.24 -3.42 4.04
N ILE A 34 -9.27 -3.47 3.12
CA ILE A 34 -7.95 -2.87 3.33
C ILE A 34 -7.84 -1.60 2.50
N PHE A 35 -7.36 -0.54 3.13
CA PHE A 35 -7.09 0.74 2.49
C PHE A 35 -5.64 1.14 2.70
N VAL A 36 -5.10 1.92 1.77
CA VAL A 36 -3.76 2.49 1.85
C VAL A 36 -3.78 3.97 1.46
N GLN A 37 -2.84 4.73 2.01
CA GLN A 37 -2.58 6.11 1.62
C GLN A 37 -1.10 6.39 1.80
N LEU A 38 -0.45 6.93 0.77
CA LEU A 38 0.95 7.31 0.81
C LEU A 38 1.05 8.78 1.23
N THR A 39 2.14 9.13 1.90
CA THR A 39 2.50 10.51 2.25
C THR A 39 3.98 10.72 1.98
N ASP A 40 4.32 11.80 1.29
CA ASP A 40 5.70 12.17 1.00
C ASP A 40 6.36 12.97 2.14
N ILE A 41 7.62 13.36 1.94
CA ILE A 41 8.38 14.13 2.92
C ILE A 41 7.80 15.53 3.19
N GLU A 42 7.12 16.11 2.19
CA GLU A 42 6.46 17.43 2.26
C GLU A 42 5.05 17.35 2.89
N GLY A 43 4.55 16.14 3.15
CA GLY A 43 3.24 15.91 3.75
C GLY A 43 2.08 15.85 2.74
N ILE A 44 2.37 15.85 1.44
CA ILE A 44 1.37 15.64 0.39
C ILE A 44 0.97 14.17 0.40
N GLN A 45 -0.34 13.92 0.26
CA GLN A 45 -0.90 12.58 0.34
C GLN A 45 -1.51 12.15 -0.98
N THR A 46 -1.52 10.84 -1.24
CA THR A 46 -2.42 10.26 -2.25
C THR A 46 -3.86 10.27 -1.76
N ASP A 47 -4.79 9.83 -2.60
CA ASP A 47 -6.12 9.47 -2.10
C ASP A 47 -5.99 8.28 -1.13
N LYS A 48 -6.95 8.15 -0.20
CA LYS A 48 -7.12 6.90 0.55
C LYS A 48 -7.80 5.87 -0.34
N VAL A 49 -7.05 4.88 -0.80
CA VAL A 49 -7.54 3.90 -1.80
C VAL A 49 -7.86 2.56 -1.16
N ARG A 50 -9.05 2.04 -1.46
CA ARG A 50 -9.42 0.66 -1.12
C ARG A 50 -8.78 -0.33 -2.08
N LEU A 51 -8.02 -1.27 -1.55
CA LEU A 51 -7.35 -2.32 -2.31
C LEU A 51 -8.34 -3.41 -2.72
N LYS A 52 -9.05 -3.21 -3.84
CA LYS A 52 -10.17 -4.08 -4.28
C LYS A 52 -9.73 -5.31 -5.06
N CYS A 53 -8.99 -5.12 -6.15
CA CYS A 53 -8.65 -6.18 -7.10
C CYS A 53 -7.13 -6.44 -7.05
N SER A 54 -6.73 -7.55 -6.46
CA SER A 54 -5.34 -8.01 -6.51
C SER A 54 -5.07 -8.56 -7.91
N ILE A 55 -3.97 -8.13 -8.52
CA ILE A 55 -3.49 -8.57 -9.83
C ILE A 55 -2.93 -10.00 -9.71
N SER A 56 -2.28 -10.32 -8.58
CA SER A 56 -1.61 -11.61 -8.37
C SER A 56 -2.52 -12.70 -7.82
N HIS A 57 -3.57 -12.37 -7.07
CA HIS A 57 -4.46 -13.39 -6.47
C HIS A 57 -5.93 -13.00 -6.52
N ARG A 58 -6.79 -13.92 -6.98
CA ARG A 58 -8.27 -13.75 -6.92
C ARG A 58 -8.77 -13.59 -5.49
N LYS A 59 -8.24 -14.39 -4.55
CA LYS A 59 -8.49 -14.26 -3.12
C LYS A 59 -7.27 -13.62 -2.47
N LYS A 60 -7.40 -12.32 -2.19
CA LYS A 60 -6.35 -11.48 -1.60
C LYS A 60 -6.23 -11.65 -0.08
N PHE A 61 -5.12 -11.17 0.46
CA PHE A 61 -4.76 -11.11 1.88
C PHE A 61 -4.85 -12.46 2.59
N GLN A 62 -4.49 -13.54 1.88
CA GLN A 62 -4.40 -14.88 2.47
C GLN A 62 -3.04 -15.07 3.14
N ARG A 63 -2.97 -15.98 4.11
CA ARG A 63 -1.73 -16.36 4.80
C ARG A 63 -0.59 -16.58 3.79
N GLY A 64 0.53 -15.91 4.02
CA GLY A 64 1.74 -16.04 3.21
C GLY A 64 1.69 -15.42 1.81
N HIS A 65 0.56 -14.84 1.39
CA HIS A 65 0.46 -14.21 0.07
C HIS A 65 1.11 -12.83 0.02
N SER A 66 1.60 -12.49 -1.17
CA SER A 66 1.98 -11.13 -1.58
C SER A 66 1.02 -10.64 -2.67
N ASP A 67 0.10 -9.77 -2.31
CA ASP A 67 -0.92 -9.24 -3.21
C ASP A 67 -0.46 -7.96 -3.89
N LEU A 68 -0.49 -7.94 -5.22
CA LEU A 68 -0.12 -6.78 -6.03
C LEU A 68 -1.36 -5.97 -6.40
N PHE A 69 -1.31 -4.66 -6.16
CA PHE A 69 -2.31 -3.69 -6.58
C PHE A 69 -1.63 -2.55 -7.35
N LEU A 70 -2.39 -1.90 -8.24
CA LEU A 70 -1.97 -0.69 -8.92
C LEU A 70 -2.87 0.47 -8.47
N LEU A 71 -2.24 1.52 -7.95
CA LEU A 71 -2.87 2.82 -7.73
C LEU A 71 -2.53 3.69 -8.93
N ILE A 72 -3.54 4.31 -9.54
CA ILE A 72 -3.40 5.22 -10.68
C ILE A 72 -4.05 6.56 -10.36
N GLU A 73 -3.75 7.60 -11.13
CA GLU A 73 -4.36 8.93 -11.00
C GLU A 73 -4.23 9.52 -9.58
N GLN A 74 -3.14 9.15 -8.90
CA GLN A 74 -2.80 9.66 -7.58
C GLN A 74 -2.07 11.00 -7.69
N ASN A 75 -1.97 11.72 -6.58
CA ASN A 75 -1.12 12.90 -6.56
C ASN A 75 0.33 12.46 -6.80
N PRO A 76 1.08 13.11 -7.71
CA PRO A 76 2.50 12.86 -7.84
C PRO A 76 3.17 13.29 -6.54
N LEU A 77 3.92 12.38 -5.96
CA LEU A 77 4.60 12.57 -4.70
C LEU A 77 6.10 12.70 -4.91
N SER A 78 6.73 13.49 -4.05
CA SER A 78 8.19 13.45 -3.87
C SER A 78 8.61 12.16 -3.13
N GLU A 79 9.74 12.19 -2.43
CA GLU A 79 10.22 11.03 -1.69
C GLU A 79 9.16 10.52 -0.69
N LEU A 80 8.80 9.24 -0.79
CA LEU A 80 7.79 8.65 0.10
C LEU A 80 8.33 8.53 1.52
N LYS A 81 7.64 9.17 2.46
CA LYS A 81 7.99 9.15 3.89
C LYS A 81 7.24 8.06 4.65
N SER A 82 5.94 7.97 4.43
CA SER A 82 5.08 7.06 5.18
C SER A 82 3.94 6.49 4.36
N LEU A 83 3.50 5.31 4.76
CA LEU A 83 2.30 4.63 4.30
C LEU A 83 1.39 4.44 5.51
N GLU A 84 0.12 4.80 5.40
CA GLU A 84 -0.88 4.36 6.35
C GLU A 84 -1.74 3.24 5.75
N VAL A 85 -2.00 2.21 6.56
CA VAL A 85 -2.81 1.05 6.18
C VAL A 85 -3.98 0.96 7.15
N TRP A 86 -5.21 0.90 6.61
CA TRP A 86 -6.42 0.69 7.41
C TRP A 86 -6.97 -0.72 7.17
N HIS A 87 -7.40 -1.35 8.26
CA HIS A 87 -8.15 -2.59 8.27
C HIS A 87 -9.55 -2.27 8.83
N GLU A 88 -10.56 -2.45 7.99
CA GLU A 88 -11.97 -2.23 8.33
C GLU A 88 -12.71 -3.56 8.28
N LYS A 89 -13.17 -4.01 9.46
CA LYS A 89 -13.89 -5.27 9.64
C LYS A 89 -15.26 -5.24 8.97
N LYS A 90 -15.72 -6.43 8.61
CA LYS A 90 -17.09 -6.69 8.14
C LYS A 90 -17.62 -7.93 8.84
N GLY A 91 -18.70 -7.77 9.60
CA GLY A 91 -19.20 -8.83 10.47
C GLY A 91 -18.09 -9.37 11.37
N ASP A 92 -18.04 -10.68 11.54
CA ASP A 92 -17.08 -11.37 12.42
C ASP A 92 -15.69 -11.56 11.79
N CYS A 93 -15.18 -10.52 11.13
CA CYS A 93 -13.89 -10.56 10.47
C CYS A 93 -12.76 -10.68 11.49
N LYS A 94 -11.87 -11.65 11.26
CA LYS A 94 -10.68 -11.88 12.10
C LYS A 94 -9.66 -10.72 11.99
N PRO A 95 -8.81 -10.55 13.02
CA PRO A 95 -7.61 -9.71 12.94
C PRO A 95 -6.72 -10.14 11.77
N TRP A 96 -5.89 -9.22 11.28
CA TRP A 96 -5.00 -9.46 10.14
C TRP A 96 -3.55 -9.21 10.54
N LEU A 97 -2.68 -10.19 10.30
CA LEU A 97 -1.25 -10.01 10.56
C LEU A 97 -0.52 -9.51 9.30
N LEU A 98 -0.42 -8.19 9.19
CA LEU A 98 0.34 -7.54 8.13
C LEU A 98 1.84 -7.78 8.35
N HIS A 99 2.50 -8.37 7.36
CA HIS A 99 3.96 -8.55 7.38
C HIS A 99 4.67 -7.25 7.01
N SER A 100 4.44 -6.78 5.78
CA SER A 100 5.08 -5.60 5.21
C SER A 100 4.33 -5.14 3.97
N VAL A 101 4.61 -3.92 3.54
CA VAL A 101 4.18 -3.40 2.23
C VAL A 101 5.40 -2.91 1.47
N TYR A 102 5.45 -3.17 0.17
CA TYR A 102 6.42 -2.57 -0.75
C TYR A 102 5.68 -1.65 -1.71
N ILE A 103 6.27 -0.50 -2.00
CA ILE A 103 5.74 0.48 -2.94
C ILE A 103 6.77 0.67 -4.05
N ILE A 104 6.34 0.52 -5.30
CA ILE A 104 7.12 0.95 -6.45
C ILE A 104 6.45 2.21 -7.00
N GLU A 105 7.21 3.29 -6.96
CA GLU A 105 6.89 4.59 -7.56
C GLU A 105 7.34 4.55 -9.03
N HIS A 106 6.43 4.81 -9.97
CA HIS A 106 6.65 4.54 -11.40
C HIS A 106 7.29 5.67 -12.20
N MET A 107 7.27 6.91 -11.72
CA MET A 107 7.90 8.07 -12.35
C MET A 107 9.43 7.96 -12.32
N HIS A 108 10.01 7.58 -11.17
CA HIS A 108 11.46 7.45 -11.00
C HIS A 108 11.93 6.00 -10.79
N HIS A 109 11.00 5.05 -10.85
CA HIS A 109 11.25 3.62 -10.66
C HIS A 109 11.90 3.30 -9.30
N ILE A 110 11.41 3.92 -8.23
CA ILE A 110 11.95 3.76 -6.87
C ILE A 110 11.11 2.77 -6.07
N LEU A 111 11.78 1.81 -5.44
CA LEU A 111 11.23 0.85 -4.50
C LEU A 111 11.40 1.34 -3.06
N TYR A 112 10.29 1.40 -2.34
CA TYR A 112 10.21 1.68 -0.90
C TYR A 112 9.71 0.45 -0.14
N GLN A 113 10.25 0.25 1.05
CA GLN A 113 9.86 -0.85 1.95
C GLN A 113 9.23 -0.29 3.24
N PHE A 114 8.10 -0.86 3.63
CA PHE A 114 7.37 -0.52 4.85
C PHE A 114 7.13 -1.78 5.69
N PRO A 115 8.07 -2.15 6.58
CA PRO A 115 7.90 -3.27 7.51
C PRO A 115 6.79 -2.98 8.53
N CYS A 116 6.06 -4.02 8.95
CA CYS A 116 4.98 -3.85 9.94
C CYS A 116 5.02 -4.94 11.02
N HIS A 117 4.77 -6.19 10.64
CA HIS A 117 4.67 -7.36 11.53
C HIS A 117 3.67 -7.21 12.69
N LYS A 118 2.55 -6.49 12.48
CA LYS A 118 1.52 -6.24 13.52
C LYS A 118 0.17 -6.83 13.14
N TRP A 119 -0.57 -7.26 14.15
CA TRP A 119 -1.99 -7.57 14.02
C TRP A 119 -2.78 -6.25 13.94
N LEU A 120 -3.60 -6.11 12.91
CA LEU A 120 -4.59 -5.04 12.78
C LEU A 120 -5.97 -5.62 13.07
N GLY A 121 -6.78 -4.86 13.81
CA GLY A 121 -8.13 -5.25 14.22
C GLY A 121 -8.13 -6.34 15.29
N ASP A 122 -7.08 -6.40 16.13
CA ASP A 122 -6.93 -7.38 17.21
C ASP A 122 -7.87 -7.10 18.38
N ASP A 123 -8.18 -5.82 18.63
CA ASP A 123 -9.25 -5.45 19.55
C ASP A 123 -10.61 -5.87 18.93
N PRO A 124 -11.43 -6.70 19.62
CA PRO A 124 -12.73 -7.14 19.10
C PRO A 124 -13.71 -5.99 18.87
N ASP A 125 -13.62 -4.90 19.65
CA ASP A 125 -14.53 -3.75 19.57
C ASP A 125 -14.13 -2.77 18.44
N ASP A 126 -12.88 -2.85 17.96
CA ASP A 126 -12.41 -2.05 16.85
C ASP A 126 -12.99 -2.53 15.51
N LEU A 127 -13.93 -1.74 14.96
CA LEU A 127 -14.42 -1.91 13.59
C LEU A 127 -13.41 -1.46 12.54
N ILE A 128 -12.58 -0.46 12.87
CA ILE A 128 -11.53 0.08 12.01
C ILE A 128 -10.28 0.26 12.84
N SER A 129 -9.16 -0.29 12.38
CA SER A 129 -7.83 -0.03 12.92
C SER A 129 -6.92 0.48 11.82
N SER A 130 -5.90 1.25 12.17
CA SER A 130 -4.87 1.67 11.22
C SER A 130 -3.48 1.60 11.82
N VAL A 131 -2.50 1.50 10.93
CA VAL A 131 -1.09 1.62 11.29
C VAL A 131 -0.41 2.53 10.28
N LYS A 132 0.30 3.54 10.80
CA LYS A 132 1.22 4.37 10.03
C LYS A 132 2.61 3.76 10.08
N LEU A 133 3.16 3.48 8.90
CA LEU A 133 4.46 2.85 8.68
C LEU A 133 5.39 3.87 8.04
N ASN A 134 6.62 3.97 8.54
CA ASN A 134 7.65 4.77 7.91
C ASN A 134 8.44 3.90 6.93
N ALA A 135 8.94 4.50 5.85
CA ALA A 135 9.85 3.82 4.94
C ALA A 135 11.10 3.37 5.72
N SER A 136 11.56 2.15 5.46
CA SER A 136 12.76 1.58 6.08
C SER A 136 13.91 1.49 5.09
N GLY A 137 15.13 1.77 5.56
CA GLY A 137 16.31 1.71 4.73
C GLY A 137 16.35 2.83 3.68
N GLN A 138 17.29 2.72 2.75
CA GLN A 138 17.38 3.63 1.61
C GLN A 138 16.45 3.16 0.49
N PRO A 139 15.67 4.06 -0.14
CA PRO A 139 14.89 3.70 -1.32
C PRO A 139 15.80 3.15 -2.43
N PHE A 140 15.34 2.14 -3.15
CA PHE A 140 16.14 1.44 -4.15
C PHE A 140 15.65 1.78 -5.56
N LYS A 141 16.52 2.35 -6.42
CA LYS A 141 16.19 2.57 -7.84
C LYS A 141 16.19 1.22 -8.56
N VAL A 142 15.01 0.78 -9.01
CA VAL A 142 14.78 -0.55 -9.60
C VAL A 142 15.36 -0.66 -11.01
N LEU A 143 15.35 0.44 -11.76
CA LEU A 143 15.89 0.49 -13.13
C LEU A 143 17.07 1.47 -13.19
N GLN A 144 18.22 1.02 -13.65
CA GLN A 144 19.35 1.90 -13.97
C GLN A 144 19.18 2.39 -15.41
N GLU A 145 19.27 3.71 -15.62
CA GLU A 145 19.30 4.30 -16.97
C GLU A 145 20.50 3.70 -17.72
N GLY A 146 20.22 2.88 -18.75
CA GLY A 146 21.24 2.18 -19.54
C GLY A 146 20.95 0.71 -19.85
N GLU A 147 19.89 0.10 -19.29
CA GLU A 147 19.49 -1.28 -19.58
C GLU A 147 18.43 -1.43 -20.69
N LEU A 148 18.23 -0.41 -21.53
CA LEU A 148 17.41 -0.47 -22.75
C LEU A 148 18.24 -0.22 -24.01
#